data_AF-E1Y3Y3-F1
#
_entry.id   AF-E1Y3Y3-F1
#
_cell.length_a   1.000
_cell.length_b   1.000
_cell.length_c   1.000
_cell.angle_alpha   90.00
_cell.angle_beta   90.00
_cell.angle_gamma   90.00
#
_symmetry.space_group_name_H-M   'P 1'
#
loop_
_entity.id
_entity.type
_entity.pdbx_description
1 polymer ?
#
loop_
_entity_poly.entity_id
_entity_poly.type
_entity_poly.pdbx_seq_one_letter_code
_entity_poly.pdbx_strand_id
1 'polypeptide(L)'
;MSSKYPRSVRRCLPLSALTLEAALILLFYFFTHYDASLEDQKGLVASYQVGQDLTVMAALGLGFLTSNFRRHSWSSVAFNLFMLGLGVQWAILLDGFLSQFPPGKVVITLF
;
A
#
# COMPACT_ATOMS: atom_id res chain seq x y z
N MET A 1 17.36 -34.35 20.30
CA MET A 1 16.31 -33.61 21.03
C MET A 1 16.01 -32.33 20.27
N SER A 2 14.89 -32.28 19.54
CA SER A 2 14.53 -31.13 18.69
C SER A 2 13.94 -30.03 19.58
N SER A 3 14.65 -28.90 19.65
CA SER A 3 14.26 -27.72 20.41
C SER A 3 13.00 -27.09 19.80
N LYS A 4 11.83 -27.46 20.31
CA LYS A 4 10.53 -26.82 20.02
C LYS A 4 10.39 -25.51 20.80
N TYR A 5 11.23 -24.52 20.50
CA TYR A 5 10.95 -23.14 20.90
C TYR A 5 10.36 -22.40 19.71
N PRO A 6 9.18 -21.75 19.83
CA PRO A 6 8.66 -20.92 18.76
C PRO A 6 9.68 -19.82 18.47
N ARG A 7 10.13 -19.74 17.20
CA ARG A 7 11.02 -18.67 16.72
C ARG A 7 10.46 -17.33 17.16
N SER A 8 11.30 -16.46 17.72
CA SER A 8 10.87 -15.16 18.24
C SER A 8 10.21 -14.32 17.15
N VAL A 9 8.88 -14.33 17.10
CA VAL A 9 8.05 -13.56 16.17
C VAL A 9 8.34 -12.05 16.22
N ARG A 10 8.85 -11.56 17.35
CA ARG A 10 9.33 -10.18 17.52
C ARG A 10 10.44 -9.76 16.56
N ARG A 11 11.28 -10.70 16.11
CA ARG A 11 12.35 -10.41 15.14
C ARG A 11 11.93 -10.76 13.71
N CYS A 12 11.06 -11.76 13.57
CA CYS A 12 10.61 -12.22 12.25
C CYS A 12 9.65 -11.24 11.59
N LEU A 13 8.66 -10.72 12.32
CA LEU A 13 7.64 -9.80 11.79
C LEU A 13 8.23 -8.49 11.22
N PRO A 14 9.10 -7.74 11.93
CA PRO A 14 9.68 -6.54 11.37
C PRO A 14 10.61 -6.86 10.20
N LEU A 15 11.32 -7.99 10.25
CA LEU A 15 12.26 -8.38 9.19
C LEU A 15 11.53 -8.82 7.92
N SER A 16 10.40 -9.52 8.04
CA SER A 16 9.51 -9.82 6.91
C SER A 16 8.88 -8.55 6.33
N ALA A 17 8.46 -7.60 7.17
CA ALA A 17 7.90 -6.33 6.70
C ALA A 17 8.94 -5.51 5.91
N LEU A 18 10.16 -5.39 6.42
CA LEU A 18 11.27 -4.72 5.73
C LEU A 18 11.61 -5.39 4.39
N THR A 19 11.59 -6.72 4.36
CA THR A 19 11.86 -7.47 3.12
C THR A 19 10.77 -7.23 2.08
N LEU A 20 9.50 -7.23 2.51
CA LEU A 20 8.35 -6.94 1.65
C LEU A 20 8.41 -5.51 1.09
N GLU A 21 8.72 -4.53 1.94
CA GLU A 21 8.81 -3.13 1.55
C GLU A 21 9.97 -2.89 0.57
N ALA A 22 11.14 -3.49 0.82
CA ALA A 22 12.27 -3.45 -0.10
C ALA A 22 11.93 -4.07 -1.47
N ALA A 23 11.18 -5.19 -1.48
CA ALA A 23 10.72 -5.82 -2.72
C ALA A 23 9.73 -4.93 -3.48
N LEU A 24 8.79 -4.28 -2.78
CA LEU A 24 7.84 -3.35 -3.38
C LEU A 24 8.54 -2.12 -3.98
N ILE A 25 9.55 -1.57 -3.30
CA ILE A 25 10.35 -0.45 -3.81
C ILE A 25 11.08 -0.85 -5.09
N LEU A 26 11.70 -2.03 -5.10
CA LEU A 26 12.39 -2.56 -6.30
C LEU A 26 11.42 -2.76 -7.47
N LEU A 27 10.23 -3.31 -7.21
CA LEU A 27 9.19 -3.42 -8.24
C LEU A 27 8.77 -2.03 -8.73
N PHE A 28 8.44 -1.10 -7.84
CA PHE A 28 8.06 0.26 -8.24
C PHE A 28 9.15 0.94 -9.06
N TYR A 29 10.42 0.79 -8.68
CA TYR A 29 11.54 1.35 -9.44
C TYR A 29 11.61 0.79 -10.87
N PHE A 30 11.40 -0.51 -11.04
CA PHE A 30 11.44 -1.14 -12.35
C PHE A 30 10.20 -0.82 -13.20
N PHE A 31 9.03 -0.73 -12.56
CA PHE A 31 7.75 -0.59 -13.25
C PHE A 31 7.30 0.86 -13.43
N THR A 32 7.79 1.84 -12.68
CA THR A 32 7.33 3.24 -12.84
C THR A 32 8.09 3.96 -13.95
N HIS A 33 7.34 4.51 -14.90
CA HIS A 33 7.83 5.50 -15.88
C HIS A 33 6.89 6.70 -15.80
N TYR A 34 7.44 7.88 -15.50
CA TYR A 34 6.66 9.11 -15.34
C TYR A 34 6.71 9.91 -16.65
N ASP A 35 5.59 9.98 -17.37
CA ASP A 35 5.41 10.99 -18.41
C ASP A 35 4.80 12.24 -17.76
N ALA A 36 5.63 13.25 -17.54
CA ALA A 36 5.23 14.52 -16.94
C ALA A 36 4.54 15.42 -17.98
N SER A 37 3.32 15.06 -18.40
CA SER A 37 2.49 15.96 -19.20
C SER A 37 1.78 16.96 -18.29
N LEU A 38 2.04 18.24 -18.53
CA LEU A 38 1.58 19.37 -17.71
C LEU A 38 0.06 19.63 -17.81
N GLU A 39 -0.63 19.07 -18.81
CA GLU A 39 -2.08 19.25 -19.01
C GLU A 39 -2.95 18.38 -18.08
N ASP A 40 -2.44 17.24 -17.60
CA ASP A 40 -3.18 16.35 -16.68
C ASP A 40 -3.25 16.85 -15.24
N GLN A 41 -2.48 17.89 -14.91
CA GLN A 41 -2.28 18.36 -13.54
C GLN A 41 -3.58 18.86 -12.87
N LYS A 42 -4.53 19.41 -13.65
CA LYS A 42 -5.83 19.86 -13.11
C LYS A 42 -6.78 18.70 -12.82
N GLY A 43 -6.78 17.65 -13.64
CA GLY A 43 -7.52 16.41 -13.38
C GLY A 43 -6.94 15.68 -12.17
N LEU A 44 -5.61 15.65 -12.07
CA LEU A 44 -4.86 15.03 -10.99
C LEU A 44 -5.19 15.64 -9.62
N VAL A 45 -5.33 16.97 -9.53
CA VAL A 45 -5.69 17.65 -8.27
C VAL A 45 -7.12 17.30 -7.83
N ALA A 46 -8.06 17.18 -8.78
CA ALA A 46 -9.44 16.80 -8.45
C ALA A 46 -9.54 15.33 -8.00
N SER A 47 -8.87 14.42 -8.70
CA SER A 47 -8.81 12.99 -8.34
C SER A 47 -8.06 12.77 -7.03
N TYR A 48 -7.00 13.53 -6.78
CA TYR A 48 -6.25 13.51 -5.52
C TYR A 48 -7.13 13.90 -4.33
N GLN A 49 -7.99 14.91 -4.49
CA GLN A 49 -8.90 15.33 -3.42
C GLN A 49 -9.90 14.23 -3.04
N VAL A 50 -10.47 13.53 -4.04
CA VAL A 50 -11.37 12.39 -3.80
C VAL A 50 -10.62 11.21 -3.16
N GLY A 51 -9.40 10.91 -3.65
CA GLY A 51 -8.56 9.86 -3.08
C GLY A 51 -8.13 10.15 -1.64
N GLN A 52 -7.89 11.42 -1.31
CA GLN A 52 -7.58 11.87 0.03
C GLN A 52 -8.77 11.65 0.98
N ASP A 53 -9.98 12.03 0.58
CA ASP A 53 -11.18 11.82 1.38
C ASP A 53 -11.43 10.33 1.65
N LEU A 54 -11.25 9.47 0.63
CA LEU A 54 -11.34 8.01 0.79
C LEU A 54 -10.28 7.46 1.74
N THR A 55 -9.04 7.95 1.62
CA THR A 55 -7.92 7.52 2.48
C THR A 55 -8.16 7.92 3.93
N VAL A 56 -8.68 9.13 4.16
CA VAL A 56 -9.07 9.60 5.50
C VAL A 56 -10.22 8.77 6.05
N MET A 57 -11.24 8.45 5.23
CA MET A 57 -12.34 7.59 5.65
C MET A 57 -11.88 6.16 5.98
N ALA A 58 -10.97 5.59 5.21
CA ALA A 58 -10.41 4.26 5.48
C ALA A 58 -9.50 4.26 6.71
N ALA A 59 -8.63 5.26 6.85
CA ALA A 59 -7.69 5.35 7.97
C ALA A 59 -8.41 5.66 9.30
N LEU A 60 -9.25 6.70 9.33
CA LEU A 60 -9.95 7.13 10.55
C LEU A 60 -11.22 6.31 10.79
N GLY A 61 -11.99 5.99 9.75
CA GLY A 61 -13.21 5.19 9.89
C GLY A 61 -12.90 3.78 10.38
N LEU A 62 -12.13 3.01 9.62
CA LEU A 62 -11.80 1.62 10.00
C LEU A 62 -10.83 1.57 11.20
N GLY A 63 -9.91 2.53 11.32
CA GLY A 63 -8.99 2.60 12.45
C GLY A 63 -9.70 2.84 13.78
N PHE A 64 -10.67 3.75 13.82
CA PHE A 64 -11.41 4.04 15.05
C PHE A 64 -12.48 2.96 15.35
N LEU A 65 -13.08 2.36 14.32
CA LEU A 65 -13.97 1.19 14.46
C LEU A 65 -13.23 0.00 15.09
N THR A 66 -12.04 -0.33 14.59
CA THR A 66 -11.22 -1.45 15.10
C THR A 66 -10.56 -1.14 16.45
N SER A 67 -10.57 0.12 16.88
CA SER A 67 -10.05 0.61 18.17
C SER A 67 -11.03 0.40 19.34
N ASN A 68 -12.30 0.06 19.07
CA ASN A 68 -13.32 -0.13 20.11
C ASN A 68 -13.03 -1.32 21.06
N PHE A 69 -12.04 -2.16 20.76
CA PHE A 69 -11.51 -3.19 21.66
C PHE A 69 -10.51 -2.59 22.66
N ARG A 70 -11.01 -2.32 23.87
CA ARG A 70 -10.38 -1.66 25.04
C ARG A 70 -8.94 -2.08 25.41
N ARG A 71 -8.45 -3.23 24.93
CA ARG A 71 -7.13 -3.80 25.29
C ARG A 71 -6.12 -3.87 24.14
N HIS A 72 -6.55 -3.67 22.89
CA HIS A 72 -5.69 -3.80 21.69
C HIS A 72 -5.76 -2.61 20.73
N SER A 73 -6.45 -1.53 21.12
CA SER A 73 -6.68 -0.31 20.34
C SER A 73 -5.44 0.19 19.58
N TRP A 74 -4.30 0.41 20.25
CA TRP A 74 -3.09 0.94 19.62
C TRP A 74 -2.48 0.01 18.56
N SER A 75 -2.42 -1.30 18.84
CA SER A 75 -1.89 -2.28 17.90
C SER A 75 -2.82 -2.46 16.70
N SER A 76 -4.13 -2.34 16.91
CA SER A 76 -5.16 -2.46 15.88
C SER A 76 -5.07 -1.31 14.88
N VAL A 77 -4.96 -0.07 15.37
CA VAL A 77 -4.80 1.12 14.54
C VAL A 77 -3.50 1.06 13.73
N ALA A 78 -2.37 0.71 14.36
CA ALA A 78 -1.09 0.60 13.66
C ALA A 78 -1.11 -0.47 12.56
N PHE A 79 -1.71 -1.63 12.85
CA PHE A 79 -1.86 -2.70 11.85
C PHE A 79 -2.81 -2.30 10.70
N ASN A 80 -3.89 -1.57 11.00
CA ASN A 80 -4.80 -1.05 9.99
C ASN A 80 -4.10 -0.08 9.03
N LEU A 81 -3.32 0.88 9.56
CA LEU A 81 -2.56 1.81 8.74
C LEU A 81 -1.50 1.10 7.88
N PHE A 82 -0.81 0.10 8.45
CA PHE A 82 0.16 -0.70 7.73
C PHE A 82 -0.48 -1.48 6.56
N MET A 83 -1.62 -2.14 6.82
CA MET A 83 -2.37 -2.86 5.77
C MET A 83 -2.95 -1.93 4.70
N LEU A 84 -3.38 -0.72 5.08
CA LEU A 84 -3.85 0.29 4.12
C LEU A 84 -2.71 0.69 3.16
N GLY A 85 -1.53 1.00 3.68
CA GLY A 85 -0.36 1.36 2.88
C GLY A 85 0.08 0.24 1.94
N LEU A 86 0.19 -0.99 2.45
CA LEU A 86 0.51 -2.16 1.63
C LEU A 86 -0.55 -2.43 0.55
N GLY A 87 -1.84 -2.27 0.90
CA GLY A 87 -2.95 -2.45 -0.04
C GLY A 87 -2.90 -1.45 -1.18
N VAL A 88 -2.63 -0.17 -0.89
CA VAL A 88 -2.48 0.88 -1.91
C VAL A 88 -1.27 0.60 -2.81
N GLN A 89 -0.11 0.27 -2.23
CA GLN A 89 1.09 -0.08 -3.00
C GLN A 89 0.85 -1.30 -3.91
N TRP A 90 0.17 -2.33 -3.39
CA TRP A 90 -0.17 -3.53 -4.16
C TRP A 90 -1.21 -3.27 -5.26
N ALA A 91 -2.23 -2.46 -4.99
CA ALA A 91 -3.25 -2.10 -5.97
C ALA A 91 -2.66 -1.36 -7.17
N ILE A 92 -1.76 -0.41 -6.94
CA ILE A 92 -1.03 0.31 -8.01
C ILE A 92 -0.17 -0.67 -8.82
N LEU A 93 0.46 -1.65 -8.17
CA LEU A 93 1.26 -2.66 -8.86
C LEU A 93 0.38 -3.56 -9.76
N LEU A 94 -0.76 -4.02 -9.25
CA LEU A 94 -1.71 -4.82 -10.02
C LEU A 94 -2.30 -4.02 -11.18
N ASP A 95 -2.63 -2.75 -10.96
CA ASP A 95 -3.13 -1.85 -11.99
C ASP A 95 -2.10 -1.64 -13.11
N GLY A 96 -0.83 -1.40 -12.73
CA GLY A 96 0.28 -1.33 -13.68
C GLY A 96 0.52 -2.65 -14.44
N PHE A 97 0.43 -3.80 -13.76
CA PHE A 97 0.60 -5.10 -14.38
C PHE A 97 -0.56 -5.43 -15.34
N LEU A 98 -1.81 -5.25 -14.92
CA LEU A 98 -3.00 -5.49 -15.75
C LEU A 98 -3.07 -4.53 -16.94
N SER A 99 -2.65 -3.28 -16.74
CA SER A 99 -2.53 -2.30 -17.82
C SER A 99 -1.49 -2.71 -18.86
N GLN A 100 -0.49 -3.54 -18.52
CA GLN A 100 0.54 -4.05 -19.45
C GLN A 100 0.06 -5.21 -20.36
N PHE A 101 -1.12 -5.80 -20.14
CA PHE A 101 -1.62 -6.95 -20.92
C PHE A 101 -2.40 -6.67 -22.22
N PRO A 102 -2.83 -5.45 -22.60
CA PRO A 102 -3.28 -5.18 -23.98
C PRO A 102 -2.06 -5.05 -24.93
N PRO A 103 -2.09 -5.65 -26.12
CA PRO A 103 -0.95 -5.64 -27.04
C PRO A 103 -0.86 -4.27 -27.74
N GLY A 104 -0.08 -3.36 -27.17
CA GLY A 104 0.26 -2.12 -27.86
C GLY A 104 0.49 -0.94 -26.93
N LYS A 105 1.69 -0.91 -26.32
CA LYS A 105 2.31 0.29 -25.72
C LYS A 105 1.55 0.87 -24.54
N VAL A 106 1.99 0.48 -23.35
CA VAL A 106 1.34 0.86 -22.10
C VAL A 106 2.16 1.99 -21.49
N VAL A 107 1.69 3.20 -21.79
CA VAL A 107 1.95 4.38 -20.98
C VAL A 107 1.23 4.12 -19.66
N ILE A 108 1.97 4.16 -18.55
CA ILE A 108 1.35 4.10 -17.22
C ILE A 108 0.75 5.49 -16.97
N THR A 109 -0.41 5.74 -17.57
CA THR A 109 -1.32 6.79 -17.14
C THR A 109 -2.05 6.29 -15.92
N LEU A 110 -1.47 6.50 -14.74
CA LEU A 110 -2.27 6.59 -13.53
C LEU A 110 -3.01 7.93 -13.61
N PHE A 111 -4.27 7.85 -14.05
CA PHE A 111 -5.38 8.82 -13.97
C PHE A 111 -5.07 10.32 -13.78
#